data_AF-A0A2P5WTS0-F1
#
_entry.id   AF-A0A2P5WTS0-F1
#
_cell.length_a   1.000
_cell.length_b   1.000
_cell.length_c   1.000
_cell.angle_alpha   90.00
_cell.angle_beta   90.00
_cell.angle_gamma   90.00
#
_symmetry.space_group_name_H-M   'P 1'
#
loop_
_entity.id
_entity.type
_entity.pdbx_description
1 polymer ?
#
loop_
_entity_poly.entity_id
_entity_poly.type
_entity_poly.pdbx_seq_one_letter_code
_entity_poly.pdbx_strand_id
1 'polypeptide(L)'
;MSFFIDEFQADLEALPNILQKKYALMRDLDKSLQEIVRQNEQRCEQEIEDMKRGLRAGNITPDTSLLRFSEEALDEQKHSVRIADEKVALAIQAYDLVDSHIQQLDHYLKKSGEELRRERENTATASPTQTPDATTKSGRSGESGRGGHLPVDPNEPTYCLCNQVSYGEMVACDNPNCKIEWFHFGCVGLKEQPKGKWYCPDCAAVKNRRKGR
;
A
#
# COMPACT_ATOMS: atom_id res chain seq x y z
N MET A 1 26.98 -14.53 14.43
CA MET A 1 25.97 -14.64 13.35
C MET A 1 24.72 -15.38 13.80
N SER A 2 24.80 -16.54 14.47
CA SER A 2 23.58 -17.29 14.87
C SER A 2 22.65 -16.53 15.82
N PHE A 3 23.19 -15.89 16.87
CA PHE A 3 22.37 -15.21 17.88
C PHE A 3 21.48 -14.08 17.33
N PHE A 4 21.94 -13.38 16.28
CA PHE A 4 21.22 -12.26 15.65
C PHE A 4 20.21 -12.72 14.60
N ILE A 5 20.38 -13.93 14.05
CA ILE A 5 19.41 -14.56 13.14
C ILE A 5 18.29 -15.20 13.95
N ASP A 6 18.62 -15.81 15.10
CA ASP A 6 17.64 -16.42 15.99
C ASP A 6 16.70 -15.36 16.60
N GLU A 7 17.23 -14.20 17.00
CA GLU A 7 16.43 -13.06 17.50
C GLU A 7 15.53 -12.48 16.40
N PHE A 8 16.06 -12.31 15.19
CA PHE A 8 15.29 -11.83 14.04
C PHE A 8 14.18 -12.79 13.60
N GLN A 9 14.46 -14.10 13.65
CA GLN A 9 13.50 -15.12 13.28
C GLN A 9 12.37 -15.20 14.31
N ALA A 10 12.67 -15.06 15.60
CA ALA A 10 11.66 -14.98 16.64
C ALA A 10 10.73 -13.76 16.45
N ASP A 11 11.29 -12.61 16.08
CA ASP A 11 10.55 -11.38 15.82
C ASP A 11 9.65 -11.48 14.57
N LEU A 12 10.15 -12.11 13.49
CA LEU A 12 9.36 -12.36 12.27
C LEU A 12 8.23 -13.39 12.49
N GLU A 13 8.44 -14.39 13.35
CA GLU A 13 7.39 -15.38 13.65
C GLU A 13 6.22 -14.77 14.43
N ALA A 14 6.49 -13.76 15.26
CA ALA A 14 5.46 -13.05 16.02
C ALA A 14 4.69 -12.02 15.17
N LEU A 15 5.32 -11.45 14.14
CA LEU A 15 4.78 -10.35 13.33
C LEU A 15 3.40 -10.66 12.71
N PRO A 16 3.15 -11.79 12.02
CA PRO A 16 1.84 -12.09 11.46
C PRO A 16 0.73 -12.11 12.51
N ASN A 17 1.02 -12.66 13.69
CA ASN A 17 0.06 -12.73 14.79
C ASN A 17 -0.25 -11.34 15.36
N ILE A 18 0.76 -10.47 15.48
CA ILE A 18 0.58 -9.10 15.96
C ILE A 18 -0.24 -8.28 14.96
N LEU A 19 0.09 -8.37 13.66
CA LEU A 19 -0.66 -7.70 12.60
C LEU A 19 -2.09 -8.19 12.54
N GLN A 20 -2.32 -9.51 12.58
CA GLN A 20 -3.66 -10.08 12.57
C GLN A 20 -4.53 -9.53 13.71
N LYS A 21 -3.96 -9.42 14.92
CA LYS A 21 -4.65 -8.82 16.08
C LYS A 21 -4.96 -7.34 15.85
N LYS A 22 -4.00 -6.55 15.34
CA LYS A 22 -4.20 -5.13 15.04
C LYS A 22 -5.30 -4.92 13.98
N TYR A 23 -5.27 -5.69 12.89
CA TYR A 23 -6.29 -5.63 11.84
C TYR A 23 -7.67 -6.14 12.30
N ALA A 24 -7.72 -7.12 13.19
CA ALA A 24 -8.98 -7.54 13.80
C ALA A 24 -9.60 -6.41 14.64
N LEU A 25 -8.81 -5.79 15.51
CA LEU A 25 -9.26 -4.66 16.32
C LEU A 25 -9.70 -3.47 15.47
N MET A 26 -8.95 -3.13 14.42
CA MET A 26 -9.31 -2.05 13.51
C MET A 26 -10.66 -2.32 12.82
N ARG A 27 -10.93 -3.56 12.39
CA ARG A 27 -12.23 -3.96 11.82
C ARG A 27 -13.37 -3.89 12.83
N ASP A 28 -13.12 -4.16 14.09
CA ASP A 28 -14.15 -4.05 15.14
C ASP A 28 -14.45 -2.58 15.47
N LEU A 29 -13.41 -1.72 15.51
CA LEU A 29 -13.59 -0.28 15.63
C LEU A 29 -14.27 0.33 14.39
N ASP A 30 -13.99 -0.17 13.18
CA ASP A 30 -14.69 0.22 11.96
C ASP A 30 -16.19 -0.01 12.06
N LYS A 31 -16.60 -1.20 12.51
CA LYS A 31 -18.01 -1.55 12.71
C LYS A 31 -18.66 -0.66 13.78
N SER A 32 -17.97 -0.46 14.90
CA SER A 32 -18.45 0.40 15.99
C SER A 32 -18.65 1.85 15.52
N LEU A 33 -17.66 2.39 14.78
CA LEU A 33 -17.73 3.73 14.20
C LEU A 33 -18.90 3.86 13.22
N GLN A 34 -19.07 2.89 12.31
CA GLN A 34 -20.18 2.88 11.35
C GLN A 34 -21.54 2.91 12.05
N GLU A 35 -21.70 2.14 13.13
CA GLU A 35 -22.96 2.13 13.88
C GLU A 35 -23.20 3.46 14.61
N ILE A 36 -22.18 4.03 15.26
CA ILE A 36 -22.31 5.33 15.95
C ILE A 36 -22.62 6.45 14.96
N VAL A 37 -21.95 6.47 13.80
CA VAL A 37 -22.22 7.47 12.76
C VAL A 37 -23.66 7.33 12.28
N ARG A 38 -24.13 6.11 11.98
CA ARG A 38 -25.52 5.85 11.56
C ARG A 38 -26.53 6.31 12.62
N GLN A 39 -26.27 6.04 13.91
CA GLN A 39 -27.13 6.48 15.01
C GLN A 39 -27.15 8.00 15.14
N ASN A 40 -25.99 8.65 15.03
CA ASN A 40 -25.87 10.09 15.14
C ASN A 40 -26.55 10.82 13.97
N GLU A 41 -26.41 10.30 12.74
CA GLU A 41 -27.12 10.80 11.57
C GLU A 41 -28.64 10.72 11.77
N GLN A 42 -29.14 9.56 12.18
CA GLN A 42 -30.56 9.37 12.45
C GLN A 42 -31.09 10.32 13.53
N ARG A 43 -30.31 10.57 14.59
CA ARG A 43 -30.67 11.53 15.64
C ARG A 43 -30.69 12.96 15.12
N CYS A 44 -29.64 13.38 14.39
CA CYS A 44 -29.57 14.70 13.80
C CYS A 44 -30.75 14.96 12.86
N GLU A 45 -31.11 13.98 12.01
CA GLU A 45 -32.28 14.07 11.14
C GLU A 45 -33.58 14.25 11.93
N GLN A 46 -33.75 13.47 13.00
CA GLN A 46 -34.93 13.55 13.86
C GLN A 46 -35.04 14.93 14.53
N GLU A 47 -33.94 15.45 15.09
CA GLU A 47 -33.91 16.77 15.72
C GLU A 47 -34.17 17.90 14.71
N ILE A 48 -33.64 17.79 13.50
CA ILE A 48 -33.91 18.74 12.42
C ILE A 48 -35.41 18.74 12.07
N GLU A 49 -36.02 17.58 11.94
CA GLU A 49 -37.46 17.49 11.65
C GLU A 49 -38.32 18.02 12.80
N ASP A 50 -37.92 17.80 14.05
CA ASP A 50 -38.59 18.36 15.23
C ASP A 50 -38.49 19.89 15.28
N MET A 51 -37.31 20.45 15.04
CA MET A 51 -37.13 21.90 14.92
C MET A 51 -37.99 22.49 13.80
N LYS A 52 -37.99 21.87 12.61
CA LYS A 52 -38.84 22.29 11.48
C LYS A 52 -40.33 22.22 11.84
N ARG A 53 -40.77 21.17 12.53
CA ARG A 53 -42.17 21.04 13.00
C ARG A 53 -42.53 22.15 13.97
N GLY A 54 -41.67 22.44 14.95
CA GLY A 54 -41.90 23.50 15.93
C GLY A 54 -41.95 24.90 15.32
N LEU A 55 -41.12 25.17 14.31
CA LEU A 55 -41.17 26.41 13.52
C LEU A 55 -42.48 26.53 12.72
N ARG A 56 -42.93 25.46 12.06
CA ARG A 56 -44.21 25.46 11.32
C ARG A 56 -45.42 25.66 12.24
N ALA A 57 -45.35 25.13 13.46
CA ALA A 57 -46.41 25.27 14.47
C ALA A 57 -46.43 26.65 15.16
N GLY A 58 -45.42 27.50 14.93
CA GLY A 58 -45.27 28.79 15.62
C GLY A 58 -44.85 28.67 17.09
N ASN A 59 -44.43 27.47 17.53
CA ASN A 59 -44.02 27.20 18.92
C ASN A 59 -42.55 27.60 19.19
N ILE A 60 -41.77 27.81 18.13
CA ILE A 60 -40.34 28.15 18.20
C ILE A 60 -40.15 29.47 17.44
N THR A 61 -39.55 30.46 18.09
CA THR A 61 -39.14 31.70 17.42
C THR A 61 -37.90 31.43 16.55
N PRO A 62 -37.71 32.11 15.41
CA PRO A 62 -36.56 31.89 14.51
C PRO A 62 -35.24 32.46 15.07
N ASP A 63 -35.08 32.48 16.40
CA ASP A 63 -33.81 32.86 17.00
C ASP A 63 -32.81 31.73 16.80
N THR A 64 -31.70 32.04 16.14
CA THR A 64 -30.62 31.10 15.80
C THR A 64 -30.03 30.45 17.04
N SER A 65 -30.11 31.13 18.19
CA SER A 65 -29.58 30.69 19.48
C SER A 65 -30.30 29.46 20.07
N LEU A 66 -31.54 29.20 19.66
CA LEU A 66 -32.36 28.07 20.13
C LEU A 66 -32.30 26.83 19.21
N LEU A 67 -31.75 26.99 18.00
CA LEU A 67 -31.59 25.93 17.01
C LEU A 67 -30.23 25.24 17.19
N ARG A 68 -30.06 24.52 18.30
CA ARG A 68 -28.87 23.71 18.57
C ARG A 68 -29.25 22.24 18.71
N PHE A 69 -28.34 21.37 18.29
CA PHE A 69 -28.45 19.94 18.56
C PHE A 69 -28.39 19.67 20.07
N SER A 70 -28.97 18.54 20.46
CA SER A 70 -28.92 18.04 21.82
C SER A 70 -27.48 17.76 22.29
N GLU A 71 -27.29 17.77 23.61
CA GLU A 71 -26.01 17.38 24.20
C GLU A 71 -25.70 15.91 23.89
N GLU A 72 -26.72 15.05 23.82
CA GLU A 72 -26.57 13.66 23.41
C GLU A 72 -26.03 13.52 21.97
N ALA A 73 -26.57 14.29 21.00
CA ALA A 73 -26.08 14.28 19.63
C ALA A 73 -24.63 14.76 19.52
N LEU A 74 -24.26 15.78 20.31
CA LEU A 74 -22.87 16.26 20.36
C LEU A 74 -21.93 15.23 21.00
N ASP A 75 -22.37 14.51 22.03
CA ASP A 75 -21.55 13.51 22.70
C ASP A 75 -21.35 12.24 21.87
N GLU A 76 -22.38 11.80 21.14
CA GLU A 76 -22.27 10.75 20.12
C GLU A 76 -21.28 11.15 19.01
N GLN A 77 -21.34 12.39 18.53
CA GLN A 77 -20.41 12.91 17.54
C GLN A 77 -18.97 12.96 18.08
N LYS A 78 -18.76 13.38 19.34
CA LYS A 78 -17.43 13.33 19.97
C LYS A 78 -16.95 11.88 20.12
N HIS A 79 -17.86 10.94 20.38
CA HIS A 79 -17.51 9.52 20.50
C HIS A 79 -17.03 8.95 19.16
N SER A 80 -17.69 9.29 18.05
CA SER A 80 -17.26 8.86 16.72
C SER A 80 -15.84 9.37 16.39
N VAL A 81 -15.52 10.61 16.76
CA VAL A 81 -14.18 11.19 16.60
C VAL A 81 -13.13 10.41 17.40
N ARG A 82 -13.40 10.07 18.67
CA ARG A 82 -12.46 9.27 19.48
C ARG A 82 -12.14 7.91 18.85
N ILE A 83 -13.17 7.21 18.33
CA ILE A 83 -12.94 5.93 17.66
C ILE A 83 -12.15 6.11 16.36
N ALA A 84 -12.41 7.17 15.61
CA ALA A 84 -11.66 7.47 14.40
C ALA A 84 -10.17 7.73 14.71
N ASP A 85 -9.87 8.48 15.78
CA ASP A 85 -8.49 8.72 16.23
C ASP A 85 -7.80 7.43 16.67
N GLU A 86 -8.48 6.56 17.41
CA GLU A 86 -7.97 5.25 17.81
C GLU A 86 -7.64 4.35 16.60
N LYS A 87 -8.49 4.37 15.56
CA LYS A 87 -8.23 3.66 14.31
C LYS A 87 -6.98 4.18 13.60
N VAL A 88 -6.83 5.51 13.52
CA VAL A 88 -5.63 6.12 12.92
C VAL A 88 -4.39 5.70 13.70
N ALA A 89 -4.44 5.74 15.03
CA ALA A 89 -3.33 5.31 15.88
C ALA A 89 -2.97 3.83 15.66
N LEU A 90 -3.96 2.94 15.50
CA LEU A 90 -3.72 1.52 15.21
C LEU A 90 -3.11 1.31 13.83
N ALA A 91 -3.57 2.04 12.82
CA ALA A 91 -3.03 1.98 11.48
C ALA A 91 -1.55 2.41 11.45
N ILE A 92 -1.23 3.52 12.13
CA ILE A 92 0.15 4.00 12.28
C ILE A 92 1.02 2.93 12.96
N GLN A 93 0.57 2.36 14.09
CA GLN A 93 1.32 1.31 14.77
C GLN A 93 1.54 0.05 13.92
N ALA A 94 0.58 -0.31 13.07
CA ALA A 94 0.75 -1.44 12.16
C ALA A 94 1.75 -1.11 11.05
N TYR A 95 1.69 0.10 10.51
CA TYR A 95 2.64 0.60 9.51
C TYR A 95 4.06 0.64 10.06
N ASP A 96 4.28 1.28 11.21
CA ASP A 96 5.60 1.43 11.83
C ASP A 96 6.22 0.07 12.18
N LEU A 97 5.39 -0.90 12.60
CA LEU A 97 5.85 -2.25 12.87
C LEU A 97 6.40 -2.92 11.60
N VAL A 98 5.64 -2.86 10.50
CA VAL A 98 6.07 -3.42 9.22
C VAL A 98 7.31 -2.71 8.69
N ASP A 99 7.33 -1.38 8.75
CA ASP A 99 8.46 -0.57 8.30
C ASP A 99 9.74 -0.89 9.08
N SER A 100 9.65 -1.05 10.40
CA SER A 100 10.78 -1.49 11.24
C SER A 100 11.36 -2.83 10.76
N HIS A 101 10.51 -3.81 10.45
CA HIS A 101 10.99 -5.11 9.94
C HIS A 101 11.58 -5.02 8.53
N ILE A 102 11.05 -4.15 7.67
CA ILE A 102 11.63 -3.88 6.34
C ILE A 102 13.03 -3.26 6.50
N GLN A 103 13.17 -2.24 7.34
CA GLN A 103 14.46 -1.60 7.60
C GLN A 103 15.49 -2.57 8.19
N GLN A 104 15.04 -3.45 9.10
CA GLN A 104 15.86 -4.54 9.61
C GLN A 104 16.35 -5.42 8.46
N LEU A 105 15.44 -5.97 7.63
CA LEU A 105 15.78 -6.82 6.47
C LEU A 105 16.80 -6.15 5.53
N ASP A 106 16.60 -4.88 5.19
CA ASP A 106 17.53 -4.13 4.34
C ASP A 106 18.93 -4.02 4.97
N HIS A 107 18.99 -3.81 6.29
CA HIS A 107 20.26 -3.81 7.02
C HIS A 107 20.95 -5.18 6.97
N TYR A 108 20.21 -6.28 7.16
CA TYR A 108 20.75 -7.65 7.04
C TYR A 108 21.30 -7.92 5.64
N LEU A 109 20.54 -7.58 4.59
CA LEU A 109 20.95 -7.79 3.20
C LEU A 109 22.24 -7.03 2.87
N LYS A 110 22.34 -5.78 3.33
CA LYS A 110 23.54 -4.97 3.15
C LYS A 110 24.75 -5.58 3.86
N LYS A 111 24.61 -5.93 5.13
CA LYS A 111 25.70 -6.51 5.94
C LYS A 111 26.16 -7.86 5.38
N SER A 112 25.22 -8.73 5.01
CA SER A 112 25.54 -10.03 4.40
C SER A 112 26.28 -9.86 3.06
N GLY A 113 25.87 -8.90 2.23
CA GLY A 113 26.58 -8.57 0.99
C GLY A 113 27.99 -8.06 1.21
N GLU A 114 28.23 -7.24 2.24
CA GLU A 114 29.56 -6.74 2.62
C GLU A 114 30.47 -7.85 3.15
N GLU A 115 29.94 -8.77 3.95
CA GLU A 115 30.67 -9.95 4.45
C GLU A 115 31.09 -10.88 3.30
N LEU A 116 30.20 -11.15 2.35
CA LEU A 116 30.50 -11.98 1.18
C LEU A 116 31.58 -11.35 0.27
N ARG A 117 31.62 -10.02 0.18
CA ARG A 117 32.67 -9.29 -0.55
C ARG A 117 34.01 -9.39 0.17
N ARG A 118 34.03 -9.23 1.49
CA ARG A 118 35.25 -9.40 2.31
C ARG A 118 35.80 -10.82 2.25
N GLU A 119 34.94 -11.83 2.25
CA GLU A 119 35.37 -13.23 2.11
C GLU A 119 35.99 -13.50 0.73
N ARG A 120 35.43 -12.89 -0.32
CA ARG A 120 36.02 -12.95 -1.67
C ARG A 120 37.38 -12.26 -1.77
N GLU A 121 37.58 -11.16 -1.05
CA GLU A 121 38.86 -10.45 -0.99
C GLU A 121 39.91 -11.22 -0.16
N ASN A 122 39.50 -11.85 0.95
CA ASN A 122 40.38 -12.68 1.77
C ASN A 122 40.82 -13.98 1.06
N THR A 123 39.94 -14.60 0.29
CA THR A 123 40.27 -15.80 -0.52
C THR A 123 41.14 -15.47 -1.74
N ALA A 124 41.00 -14.27 -2.32
CA ALA A 124 41.83 -13.81 -3.44
C ALA A 124 43.28 -13.49 -3.06
N THR A 125 43.58 -13.28 -1.77
CA THR A 125 44.94 -12.92 -1.29
C THR A 125 45.81 -14.16 -0.98
N ALA A 126 45.26 -15.38 -1.12
CA ALA A 126 45.93 -16.64 -0.76
C ALA A 126 46.58 -17.40 -1.95
N SER A 127 46.87 -16.77 -3.08
CA SER A 127 47.63 -17.41 -4.18
C SER A 127 48.49 -16.42 -4.99
N PRO A 128 49.83 -16.57 -5.01
CA PRO A 128 50.69 -15.88 -5.96
C PRO A 128 51.10 -16.86 -7.08
N THR A 129 50.59 -16.69 -8.30
CA THR A 129 51.37 -17.08 -9.49
C THR A 129 50.97 -16.21 -10.68
N GLN A 130 51.95 -15.48 -11.20
CA GLN A 130 51.89 -14.68 -12.41
C GLN A 130 51.84 -15.59 -13.64
N THR A 131 51.01 -15.27 -14.62
CA THR A 131 51.40 -15.26 -16.04
C THR A 131 50.47 -14.30 -16.81
N PRO A 132 50.99 -13.47 -17.73
CA PRO A 132 50.18 -12.69 -18.64
C PRO A 132 50.05 -13.43 -19.98
N ASP A 133 48.84 -13.59 -20.49
CA ASP A 133 48.62 -13.31 -21.91
C ASP A 133 47.15 -13.02 -22.23
N ALA A 134 46.99 -12.15 -23.21
CA ALA A 134 45.74 -11.59 -23.65
C ALA A 134 45.00 -12.51 -24.64
N THR A 135 43.66 -12.44 -24.65
CA THR A 135 42.83 -12.15 -25.84
C THR A 135 41.48 -12.91 -25.82
N THR A 136 40.42 -12.09 -25.88
CA THR A 136 39.06 -12.33 -26.39
C THR A 136 37.99 -13.09 -25.60
N LYS A 137 37.01 -12.27 -25.17
CA LYS A 137 35.55 -12.38 -25.38
C LYS A 137 34.82 -13.58 -24.78
N SER A 138 34.13 -13.34 -23.66
CA SER A 138 32.77 -13.89 -23.48
C SER A 138 31.91 -12.91 -22.67
N GLY A 139 30.77 -12.55 -23.27
CA GLY A 139 29.80 -11.61 -22.72
C GLY A 139 29.03 -12.23 -21.56
N ARG A 140 29.29 -11.67 -20.38
CA ARG A 140 28.36 -11.33 -19.30
C ARG A 140 26.87 -11.42 -19.67
N SER A 141 26.14 -12.25 -18.92
CA SER A 141 24.85 -11.93 -18.32
C SER A 141 24.60 -12.90 -17.16
N GLY A 142 24.72 -12.40 -15.94
CA GLY A 142 24.15 -13.05 -14.77
C GLY A 142 22.76 -12.47 -14.53
N GLU A 143 21.81 -13.32 -14.17
CA GLU A 143 20.61 -12.88 -13.47
C GLU A 143 20.06 -14.05 -12.64
N SER A 144 20.64 -14.25 -11.46
CA SER A 144 19.96 -14.97 -10.37
C SER A 144 19.01 -13.99 -9.70
N GLY A 145 17.82 -13.83 -10.29
CA GLY A 145 16.68 -13.15 -9.69
C GLY A 145 15.62 -14.18 -9.31
N ARG A 146 15.85 -14.99 -8.27
CA ARG A 146 14.76 -15.75 -7.64
C ARG A 146 14.31 -14.99 -6.41
N GLY A 147 13.47 -13.98 -6.66
CA GLY A 147 12.64 -13.37 -5.62
C GLY A 147 11.78 -14.45 -4.97
N GLY A 148 11.78 -14.46 -3.64
CA GLY A 148 10.95 -15.35 -2.84
C GLY A 148 9.49 -15.17 -3.20
N HIS A 149 8.84 -16.27 -3.56
CA HIS A 149 7.41 -16.34 -3.80
C HIS A 149 6.69 -16.30 -2.44
N LEU A 150 6.53 -15.11 -1.88
CA LEU A 150 5.46 -14.88 -0.90
C LEU A 150 4.13 -15.17 -1.64
N PRO A 151 3.18 -15.89 -1.02
CA PRO A 151 1.88 -16.11 -1.62
C PRO A 151 1.22 -14.76 -1.90
N VAL A 152 0.95 -14.48 -3.17
CA VAL A 152 0.21 -13.30 -3.62
C VAL A 152 -1.12 -13.25 -2.86
N ASP A 153 -1.38 -12.14 -2.16
CA ASP A 153 -2.64 -11.95 -1.44
C ASP A 153 -3.81 -12.09 -2.43
N PRO A 154 -4.76 -13.02 -2.22
CA PRO A 154 -5.89 -13.22 -3.11
C PRO A 154 -6.77 -11.99 -3.35
N ASN A 155 -6.65 -10.95 -2.52
CA ASN A 155 -7.42 -9.71 -2.63
C ASN A 155 -6.68 -8.58 -3.35
N GLU A 156 -5.42 -8.80 -3.77
CA GLU A 156 -4.68 -7.77 -4.50
C GLU A 156 -5.15 -7.68 -5.97
N PRO A 157 -5.62 -6.51 -6.44
CA PRO A 157 -6.07 -6.35 -7.82
C PRO A 157 -4.94 -6.64 -8.81
N THR A 158 -5.27 -7.38 -9.87
CA THR A 158 -4.32 -7.74 -10.92
C THR A 158 -4.38 -6.73 -12.07
N TYR A 159 -3.22 -6.43 -12.63
CA TYR A 159 -3.02 -5.43 -13.67
C TYR A 159 -2.19 -6.01 -14.82
N CYS A 160 -2.00 -5.17 -15.85
CA CYS A 160 -1.23 -5.47 -17.04
C CYS A 160 -1.75 -6.68 -17.84
N LEU A 161 -1.09 -6.97 -18.96
CA LEU A 161 -1.38 -8.12 -19.82
C LEU A 161 -0.96 -9.44 -19.18
N CYS A 162 -0.13 -9.40 -18.12
CA CYS A 162 0.34 -10.57 -17.39
C CYS A 162 -0.61 -11.00 -16.25
N ASN A 163 -1.67 -10.24 -15.98
CA ASN A 163 -2.61 -10.45 -14.86
C ASN A 163 -1.88 -10.70 -13.53
N GLN A 164 -0.82 -9.94 -13.28
CA GLN A 164 -0.08 -9.98 -12.03
C GLN A 164 -0.37 -8.71 -11.23
N VAL A 165 -0.05 -8.74 -9.95
CA VAL A 165 -0.13 -7.57 -9.07
C VAL A 165 0.79 -6.44 -9.54
N SER A 166 0.65 -5.25 -8.95
CA SER A 166 1.55 -4.14 -9.24
C SER A 166 2.97 -4.47 -8.75
N TYR A 167 3.97 -4.36 -9.62
CA TYR A 167 5.37 -4.53 -9.25
C TYR A 167 6.28 -3.64 -10.11
N GLY A 168 7.35 -3.10 -9.53
CA GLY A 168 8.30 -2.24 -10.25
C GLY A 168 7.65 -0.99 -10.85
N GLU A 169 8.16 -0.53 -11.99
CA GLU A 169 7.65 0.65 -12.69
C GLU A 169 6.42 0.34 -13.55
N MET A 170 5.38 1.17 -13.43
CA MET A 170 4.12 1.01 -14.14
C MET A 170 3.71 2.28 -14.88
N VAL A 171 2.98 2.11 -16.00
CA VAL A 171 2.43 3.19 -16.82
C VAL A 171 0.91 3.05 -16.93
N ALA A 172 0.19 4.16 -16.84
CA ALA A 172 -1.24 4.22 -17.09
C ALA A 172 -1.53 4.49 -18.58
N CYS A 173 -2.54 3.83 -19.12
CA CYS A 173 -3.05 4.08 -20.47
C CYS A 173 -3.97 5.33 -20.46
N ASP A 174 -3.65 6.33 -21.29
CA ASP A 174 -4.44 7.57 -21.42
C ASP A 174 -5.81 7.40 -22.11
N ASN A 175 -6.25 6.17 -22.36
CA ASN A 175 -7.60 5.91 -22.86
C ASN A 175 -8.53 5.67 -21.66
N PRO A 176 -9.50 6.56 -21.38
CA PRO A 176 -10.41 6.43 -20.23
C PRO A 176 -11.33 5.19 -20.32
N ASN A 177 -11.41 4.55 -21.49
CA ASN A 177 -12.14 3.30 -21.69
C ASN A 177 -11.22 2.07 -21.75
N CYS A 178 -9.98 2.17 -21.26
CA CYS A 178 -9.06 1.04 -21.18
C CYS A 178 -9.51 0.11 -20.05
N LYS A 179 -9.65 -1.19 -20.32
CA LYS A 179 -10.10 -2.16 -19.29
C LYS A 179 -9.05 -2.48 -18.24
N ILE A 180 -7.77 -2.39 -18.60
CA ILE A 180 -6.64 -2.81 -17.75
C ILE A 180 -6.02 -1.61 -17.03
N GLU A 181 -6.06 -0.43 -17.68
CA GLU A 181 -5.55 0.86 -17.20
C GLU A 181 -4.05 0.92 -16.92
N TRP A 182 -3.46 -0.04 -16.22
CA TRP A 182 -2.08 -0.03 -15.74
C TRP A 182 -1.25 -1.18 -16.30
N PHE A 183 0.00 -0.89 -16.67
CA PHE A 183 0.90 -1.86 -17.30
C PHE A 183 2.33 -1.74 -16.75
N HIS A 184 3.01 -2.86 -16.52
CA HIS A 184 4.42 -2.86 -16.13
C HIS A 184 5.32 -2.48 -17.31
N PHE A 185 6.37 -1.70 -17.05
CA PHE A 185 7.31 -1.25 -18.07
C PHE A 185 7.88 -2.41 -18.89
N GLY A 186 8.37 -3.45 -18.21
CA GLY A 186 8.92 -4.64 -18.88
C GLY A 186 7.91 -5.40 -19.75
N CYS A 187 6.64 -5.42 -19.37
CA CYS A 187 5.58 -6.10 -20.13
C CYS A 187 5.19 -5.34 -21.42
N VAL A 188 5.33 -4.02 -21.43
CA VAL A 188 5.04 -3.18 -22.61
C VAL A 188 6.28 -2.63 -23.31
N GLY A 189 7.47 -3.09 -22.92
CA GLY A 189 8.75 -2.71 -23.54
C GLY A 189 9.20 -1.28 -23.25
N LEU A 190 8.70 -0.65 -22.19
CA LEU A 190 9.19 0.63 -21.71
C LEU A 190 10.41 0.42 -20.82
N LYS A 191 11.35 1.36 -20.88
CA LYS A 191 12.53 1.43 -20.01
C LYS A 191 12.56 2.69 -19.15
N GLU A 192 11.79 3.69 -19.54
CA GLU A 192 11.69 4.98 -18.88
C GLU A 192 10.27 5.50 -19.05
N GLN A 193 9.87 6.44 -18.19
CA GLN A 193 8.55 7.04 -18.26
C GLN A 193 8.35 7.77 -19.60
N PRO A 194 7.30 7.43 -20.37
CA PRO A 194 7.05 8.06 -21.66
C PRO A 194 6.73 9.55 -21.47
N LYS A 195 7.35 10.39 -22.31
CA LYS A 195 7.10 11.83 -22.31
C LYS A 195 5.78 12.12 -23.04
N GLY A 196 4.73 12.41 -22.27
CA GLY A 196 3.40 12.74 -22.80
C GLY A 196 2.44 11.55 -22.79
N LYS A 197 1.40 11.60 -23.64
CA LYS A 197 0.33 10.60 -23.62
C LYS A 197 0.79 9.25 -24.13
N TRP A 198 0.55 8.20 -23.36
CA TRP A 198 0.87 6.83 -23.69
C TRP A 198 -0.40 5.97 -23.78
N TYR A 199 -0.41 5.04 -24.74
CA TYR A 199 -1.52 4.13 -24.98
C TYR A 199 -1.01 2.70 -25.05
N CYS A 200 -1.72 1.77 -24.40
CA CYS A 200 -1.39 0.35 -24.46
C CYS A 200 -1.55 -0.22 -25.88
N PRO A 201 -0.96 -1.38 -26.19
CA PRO A 201 -1.00 -1.98 -27.54
C PRO A 201 -2.41 -2.08 -28.13
N ASP A 202 -3.40 -2.46 -27.31
CA ASP A 202 -4.80 -2.57 -27.73
C ASP A 202 -5.40 -1.21 -28.07
N CYS A 203 -5.18 -0.21 -27.21
CA CYS A 203 -5.72 1.15 -27.40
C CYS A 203 -5.03 1.89 -28.55
N ALA A 204 -3.73 1.65 -28.76
CA ALA A 204 -2.97 2.19 -29.87
C ALA A 204 -3.45 1.61 -31.22
N ALA A 205 -3.73 0.30 -31.28
CA ALA A 205 -4.27 -0.35 -32.48
C ALA A 205 -5.66 0.20 -32.86
N VAL A 206 -6.54 0.43 -31.88
CA VAL A 206 -7.86 1.03 -32.11
C VAL A 206 -7.76 2.47 -32.62
N LYS A 207 -6.84 3.28 -32.08
CA LYS A 207 -6.59 4.65 -32.57
C LYS A 207 -6.11 4.67 -34.01
N ASN A 208 -5.22 3.76 -34.39
CA ASN A 208 -4.68 3.71 -35.76
C ASN A 208 -5.74 3.32 -36.80
N ARG A 209 -6.70 2.44 -36.45
CA ARG A 209 -7.81 2.09 -37.36
C ARG A 209 -8.77 3.25 -37.65
N ARG A 210 -8.93 4.20 -36.73
CA ARG A 210 -9.80 5.38 -36.93
C ARG A 210 -9.16 6.46 -37.78
N LYS A 211 -7.84 6.44 -37.98
CA LYS A 211 -7.10 7.46 -38.75
C LYS A 211 -6.90 7.10 -40.23
N GLY A 212 -7.31 5.90 -40.64
CA GLY A 212 -7.18 5.39 -42.02
C GLY A 212 -8.51 5.26 -42.78
N ARG A 213 -9.57 5.94 -42.33
CA ARG A 213 -10.86 6.03 -43.03
C ARG A 213 -11.21 7.49 -43.29
#